data_AF-A0A7S0X6A5-F1
#
_entry.id   AF-A0A7S0X6A5-F1
#
_cell.length_a   1.000
_cell.length_b   1.000
_cell.length_c   1.000
_cell.angle_alpha   90.00
_cell.angle_beta   90.00
_cell.angle_gamma   90.00
#
_symmetry.space_group_name_H-M   'P 1'
#
loop_
_entity.id
_entity.type
_entity.pdbx_description
1 polymer ?
#
loop_
_entity_poly.entity_id
_entity_poly.type
_entity_poly.pdbx_seq_one_letter_code
_entity_poly.pdbx_strand_id
1 'polypeptide(L)'
;MSDPTWDTSKENFQPLKKGRDPRRMDEATNMRQGERVSKIQDERSAFWDAIAKYEGDDPLEVWVRFIKWTEQTFTSGGRESEVLPLLERCTRELQEVPRYKDDARYLRIWVKYADCCK
;
A
#
# COMPACT_ATOMS: atom_id res chain seq x y z
N MET A 1 -19.31 -1.33 17.18
CA MET A 1 -17.92 -1.08 16.74
C MET A 1 -17.74 -1.88 15.47
N SER A 2 -17.72 -1.21 14.33
CA SER A 2 -17.73 -1.86 13.01
C SER A 2 -16.28 -2.05 12.56
N ASP A 3 -15.81 -3.29 12.53
CA ASP A 3 -14.52 -3.64 11.93
C ASP A 3 -14.53 -3.29 10.43
N PRO A 4 -13.55 -2.51 9.92
CA PRO A 4 -13.50 -2.16 8.51
C PRO A 4 -13.34 -3.41 7.64
N THR A 5 -14.31 -3.62 6.75
CA THR A 5 -14.44 -4.72 5.78
C THR A 5 -13.36 -4.68 4.69
N TRP A 6 -12.09 -4.81 5.06
CA TRP A 6 -10.97 -4.79 4.11
C TRP A 6 -10.78 -6.12 3.34
N ASP A 7 -11.58 -7.15 3.64
CA ASP A 7 -11.59 -8.46 2.96
C ASP A 7 -12.28 -8.44 1.58
N THR A 8 -12.80 -7.29 1.10
CA THR A 8 -13.54 -7.25 -0.17
C THR A 8 -12.67 -6.92 -1.40
N SER A 9 -11.38 -6.59 -1.24
CA SER A 9 -10.44 -6.36 -2.37
C SER A 9 -9.74 -7.64 -2.86
N LYS A 10 -10.43 -8.80 -2.90
CA LYS A 10 -9.85 -10.04 -3.46
C LYS A 10 -9.73 -10.03 -4.99
N GLU A 11 -10.32 -9.05 -5.70
CA GLU A 11 -10.52 -9.11 -7.16
C GLU A 11 -9.56 -8.24 -8.02
N ASN A 12 -8.67 -7.43 -7.44
CA ASN A 12 -7.84 -6.47 -8.20
C ASN A 12 -6.42 -6.95 -8.57
N PHE A 13 -6.12 -8.25 -8.47
CA PHE A 13 -4.78 -8.78 -8.75
C PHE A 13 -4.62 -9.18 -10.22
N GLN A 14 -4.62 -8.20 -11.15
CA GLN A 14 -4.32 -8.50 -12.55
C GLN A 14 -2.81 -8.64 -12.83
N PRO A 15 -2.41 -9.60 -13.69
CA PRO A 15 -1.02 -9.96 -13.90
C PRO A 15 -0.21 -8.88 -14.64
N LEU A 16 1.04 -8.70 -14.20
CA LEU A 16 2.09 -7.91 -14.86
C LEU A 16 2.41 -8.47 -16.26
N LYS A 17 1.86 -7.86 -17.32
CA LYS A 17 2.34 -8.03 -18.70
C LYS A 17 2.97 -6.73 -19.21
N LYS A 18 4.28 -6.53 -18.99
CA LYS A 18 5.18 -5.99 -20.02
C LYS A 18 6.65 -5.92 -19.58
N GLY A 19 7.44 -6.75 -20.25
CA GLY A 19 8.77 -6.47 -20.81
C GLY A 19 9.81 -5.74 -19.97
N ARG A 20 10.86 -6.47 -19.54
CA ARG A 20 12.26 -6.02 -19.47
C ARG A 20 13.21 -7.23 -19.38
N ASP A 21 14.22 -7.20 -20.25
CA ASP A 21 15.46 -8.00 -20.36
C ASP A 21 15.37 -9.55 -20.42
N PRO A 22 15.65 -10.18 -21.58
CA PRO A 22 15.59 -11.64 -21.76
C PRO A 22 16.66 -12.44 -21.00
N ARG A 23 17.59 -11.81 -20.27
CA ARG A 23 18.68 -12.52 -19.56
C ARG A 23 18.49 -12.65 -18.05
N ARG A 24 17.35 -12.22 -17.51
CA ARG A 24 16.96 -12.39 -16.08
C ARG A 24 15.57 -13.03 -15.92
N MET A 25 15.20 -13.88 -16.87
CA MET A 25 13.84 -14.38 -17.09
C MET A 25 13.57 -15.78 -16.52
N ASP A 26 14.37 -16.31 -15.60
CA ASP A 26 14.18 -17.69 -15.12
C ASP A 26 13.53 -17.79 -13.73
N GLU A 27 13.85 -16.90 -12.78
CA GLU A 27 13.35 -17.07 -11.39
C GLU A 27 11.95 -16.48 -11.15
N ALA A 28 11.53 -15.45 -11.91
CA ALA A 28 10.23 -14.79 -11.73
C ALA A 28 9.08 -15.43 -12.54
N THR A 29 9.40 -16.42 -13.38
CA THR A 29 8.49 -17.01 -14.37
C THR A 29 7.74 -18.22 -13.83
N ASN A 30 8.18 -18.81 -12.70
CA ASN A 30 7.63 -20.08 -12.20
C ASN A 30 6.71 -19.98 -10.96
N MET A 31 6.45 -18.78 -10.44
CA MET A 31 5.53 -18.61 -9.30
C MET A 31 4.08 -18.67 -9.78
N ARG A 32 3.30 -19.66 -9.29
CA ARG A 32 1.89 -19.78 -9.64
C ARG A 32 1.17 -18.52 -9.19
N GLN A 33 0.19 -18.08 -9.97
CA GLN A 33 -0.53 -16.82 -9.71
C GLN A 33 -1.12 -16.76 -8.29
N GLY A 34 -1.55 -17.91 -7.74
CA GLY A 34 -2.01 -18.03 -6.36
C GLY A 34 -0.93 -17.85 -5.28
N GLU A 35 0.31 -18.29 -5.52
CA GLU A 35 1.42 -18.12 -4.56
C GLU A 35 1.84 -16.65 -4.47
N ARG A 36 1.79 -15.92 -5.59
CA ARG A 36 2.03 -14.46 -5.58
C ARG A 36 0.96 -13.70 -4.81
N VAL A 37 -0.32 -14.05 -5.00
CA VAL A 37 -1.43 -13.42 -4.27
C VAL A 37 -1.30 -13.67 -2.76
N SER A 38 -0.99 -14.89 -2.34
CA SER A 38 -0.75 -15.21 -0.93
C SER A 38 0.38 -14.35 -0.34
N LYS A 39 1.52 -14.28 -1.03
CA LYS A 39 2.66 -13.50 -0.56
C LYS A 39 2.35 -12.00 -0.42
N ILE A 40 1.58 -11.44 -1.37
CA ILE A 40 1.13 -10.05 -1.30
C ILE A 40 0.21 -9.83 -0.09
N GLN A 41 -0.69 -10.77 0.20
CA GLN A 41 -1.54 -10.70 1.39
C GLN A 41 -0.73 -10.80 2.69
N ASP A 42 0.26 -11.68 2.74
CA ASP A 42 1.14 -11.85 3.90
C ASP A 42 1.95 -10.57 4.17
N GLU A 43 2.55 -9.99 3.14
CA GLU A 43 3.29 -8.73 3.24
C GLU A 43 2.37 -7.56 3.67
N ARG A 44 1.15 -7.49 3.12
CA ARG A 44 0.14 -6.51 3.52
C ARG A 44 -0.23 -6.66 4.99
N SER A 45 -0.46 -7.88 5.47
CA SER A 45 -0.77 -8.15 6.88
C SER A 45 0.39 -7.75 7.78
N ALA A 46 1.63 -8.01 7.36
CA ALA A 46 2.82 -7.61 8.12
C ALA A 46 2.94 -6.08 8.26
N PHE A 47 2.55 -5.30 7.24
CA PHE A 47 2.50 -3.84 7.35
C PHE A 47 1.43 -3.38 8.34
N TRP A 48 0.24 -3.98 8.34
CA TRP A 48 -0.80 -3.66 9.33
C TRP A 48 -0.36 -3.97 10.75
N ASP A 49 0.28 -5.12 10.95
CA ASP A 49 0.89 -5.50 12.22
C ASP A 49 1.97 -4.51 12.64
N ALA A 50 2.81 -4.04 11.71
CA ALA A 50 3.84 -3.05 11.97
C ALA A 50 3.26 -1.69 12.37
N ILE A 51 2.13 -1.28 11.79
CA ILE A 51 1.40 -0.06 12.18
C ILE A 51 0.77 -0.24 13.56
N ALA A 52 0.10 -1.37 13.81
CA ALA A 52 -0.58 -1.65 15.08
C ALA A 52 0.37 -1.82 16.27
N LYS A 53 1.56 -2.39 16.02
CA LYS A 53 2.63 -2.60 17.01
C LYS A 53 3.68 -1.49 16.97
N TYR A 54 3.41 -0.38 16.30
CA TYR A 54 4.39 0.68 16.17
C TYR A 54 4.59 1.40 17.50
N GLU A 55 5.79 1.31 18.07
CA GLU A 55 6.19 1.99 19.31
C GLU A 55 7.26 3.07 19.08
N GLY A 56 7.52 3.44 17.82
CA GLY A 56 8.54 4.43 17.48
C GLY A 56 8.05 5.88 17.52
N ASP A 57 8.96 6.81 17.22
CA ASP A 57 8.69 8.26 17.20
C ASP A 57 8.09 8.78 15.88
N ASP A 58 8.15 8.01 14.79
CA ASP A 58 7.73 8.42 13.45
C ASP A 58 6.75 7.42 12.77
N PRO A 59 5.49 7.29 13.24
CA PRO A 59 4.50 6.41 12.60
C PRO A 59 4.28 6.72 11.11
N LEU A 60 4.48 7.97 10.68
CA LEU A 60 4.38 8.38 9.28
C LEU A 60 5.34 7.61 8.36
N GLU A 61 6.52 7.21 8.85
CA GLU A 61 7.48 6.45 8.04
C GLU A 61 6.91 5.09 7.61
N VAL A 62 6.26 4.38 8.53
CA VAL A 62 5.65 3.07 8.24
C VAL A 62 4.54 3.22 7.21
N TRP A 63 3.71 4.25 7.35
CA TRP A 63 2.66 4.59 6.38
C TRP A 63 3.22 4.88 4.99
N VAL A 64 4.26 5.73 4.90
CA VAL A 64 4.92 6.06 3.62
C VAL A 64 5.49 4.80 2.97
N ARG A 65 6.12 3.93 3.75
CA ARG A 65 6.67 2.65 3.26
C ARG A 65 5.57 1.73 2.76
N PHE A 66 4.45 1.65 3.47
CA PHE A 66 3.31 0.82 3.08
C PHE A 66 2.66 1.33 1.79
N ILE A 67 2.40 2.63 1.69
CA ILE A 67 1.87 3.25 0.46
C ILE A 67 2.79 2.96 -0.73
N LYS A 68 4.11 3.17 -0.57
CA LYS A 68 5.09 2.91 -1.62
C LYS A 68 5.12 1.44 -2.04
N TRP A 69 5.03 0.52 -1.09
CA TRP A 69 4.94 -0.91 -1.38
C TRP A 69 3.66 -1.22 -2.19
N THR A 70 2.51 -0.69 -1.79
CA THR A 70 1.24 -0.88 -2.53
C THR A 70 1.36 -0.33 -3.96
N GLU A 71 1.97 0.82 -4.18
CA GLU A 71 2.19 1.35 -5.54
C GLU A 71 3.11 0.51 -6.43
N GLN A 72 4.10 -0.13 -5.82
CA GLN A 72 5.04 -1.02 -6.49
C GLN A 72 4.43 -2.40 -6.78
N THR A 73 3.56 -2.87 -5.89
CA THR A 73 2.86 -4.15 -6.02
C THR A 73 1.72 -4.06 -7.04
N PHE A 74 0.98 -2.95 -7.05
CA PHE A 74 -0.14 -2.71 -7.95
C PHE A 74 0.27 -1.67 -9.02
N THR A 75 0.83 -2.15 -10.15
CA THR A 75 1.30 -1.29 -11.25
C THR A 75 0.33 -1.19 -12.43
N SER A 76 -0.64 -2.10 -12.52
CA SER A 76 -1.66 -2.15 -13.57
C SER A 76 -3.00 -1.73 -12.96
N GLY A 77 -3.87 -1.04 -13.73
CA GLY A 77 -5.09 -0.36 -13.27
C GLY A 77 -5.78 -1.01 -12.06
N GLY A 78 -5.99 -0.21 -11.00
CA GLY A 78 -6.39 -0.69 -9.67
C GLY A 78 -5.45 -0.25 -8.54
N ARG A 79 -4.33 0.42 -8.87
CA ARG A 79 -3.44 1.05 -7.88
C ARG A 79 -4.21 2.03 -7.00
N GLU A 80 -4.97 2.93 -7.61
CA GLU A 80 -5.66 4.00 -6.90
C GLU A 80 -6.73 3.44 -5.97
N SER A 81 -7.44 2.38 -6.37
CA SER A 81 -8.42 1.72 -5.51
C SER A 81 -7.80 1.01 -4.31
N GLU A 82 -6.56 0.51 -4.40
CA GLU A 82 -5.86 -0.12 -3.26
C GLU A 82 -5.12 0.90 -2.40
N VAL A 83 -4.63 1.99 -2.99
CA VAL A 83 -3.88 3.04 -2.29
C VAL A 83 -4.81 4.03 -1.58
N LEU A 84 -5.99 4.34 -2.15
CA LEU A 84 -6.94 5.31 -1.59
C LEU A 84 -7.35 4.98 -0.14
N PRO A 85 -7.73 3.73 0.22
CA PRO A 85 -8.06 3.39 1.61
C PRO A 85 -6.87 3.54 2.57
N LEU A 86 -5.65 3.30 2.09
CA LEU A 86 -4.43 3.50 2.88
C LEU A 86 -4.17 4.98 3.15
N LEU A 87 -4.36 5.82 2.13
CA LEU A 87 -4.23 7.27 2.25
C LEU A 87 -5.27 7.82 3.22
N GLU A 88 -6.54 7.42 3.11
CA GLU A 88 -7.62 7.86 3.99
C GLU A 88 -7.33 7.52 5.46
N ARG A 89 -6.88 6.29 5.73
CA ARG A 89 -6.60 5.87 7.10
C ARG A 89 -5.35 6.55 7.66
N CYS A 90 -4.31 6.70 6.85
CA CYS A 90 -3.10 7.44 7.22
C CYS A 90 -3.43 8.89 7.60
N THR A 91 -4.19 9.61 6.77
CA THR A 91 -4.57 10.99 7.06
C THR A 91 -5.49 11.08 8.28
N ARG A 92 -6.43 10.13 8.46
CA ARG A 92 -7.31 10.10 9.64
C ARG A 92 -6.57 9.81 10.94
N GLU A 93 -5.59 8.91 10.96
CA GLU A 93 -4.83 8.58 12.17
C GLU A 93 -3.80 9.67 12.51
N LEU A 94 -3.20 10.30 11.51
CA LEU A 94 -2.13 11.30 11.72
C LEU A 94 -2.63 12.75 11.80
N GLN A 95 -3.91 13.04 11.51
CA GLN A 95 -4.46 14.41 11.57
C GLN A 95 -4.34 15.07 12.95
N GLU A 96 -4.41 14.28 14.02
CA GLU A 96 -4.37 14.79 15.39
C GLU A 96 -2.94 14.99 15.90
N VAL A 97 -1.94 14.48 15.18
CA VAL A 97 -0.53 14.56 15.57
C VAL A 97 0.07 15.89 15.07
N PRO A 98 0.34 16.87 15.94
CA PRO A 98 0.75 18.21 15.50
C PRO A 98 2.08 18.23 14.76
N ARG A 99 2.98 17.28 15.08
CA ARG A 99 4.31 17.12 14.48
C ARG A 99 4.27 16.99 12.95
N TYR A 100 3.19 16.44 12.40
CA TYR A 100 3.08 16.20 10.96
C TYR A 100 2.42 17.32 10.17
N LYS A 101 1.89 18.36 10.83
CA LYS A 101 1.24 19.48 10.15
C LYS A 101 2.19 20.25 9.23
N ASP A 102 3.46 20.35 9.61
CA ASP A 102 4.52 21.00 8.83
C ASP A 102 5.43 19.99 8.09
N ASP A 103 5.10 18.70 8.10
CA ASP A 103 5.89 17.66 7.44
C ASP A 103 5.51 17.56 5.95
N ALA A 104 6.47 17.82 5.06
CA ALA A 104 6.30 17.72 3.62
C ALA A 104 5.84 16.31 3.16
N ARG A 105 6.22 15.25 3.88
CA ARG A 105 5.77 13.87 3.57
C ARG A 105 4.27 13.72 3.79
N TYR A 106 3.75 14.33 4.86
CA TYR A 106 2.32 14.29 5.17
C TYR A 106 1.50 15.11 4.16
N LEU A 107 1.98 16.30 3.78
CA LEU A 107 1.38 17.08 2.69
C LEU A 107 1.31 16.31 1.37
N ARG A 108 2.37 15.56 1.01
CA ARG A 108 2.38 14.74 -0.19
C ARG A 108 1.33 13.63 -0.16
N ILE A 109 1.05 13.07 1.02
CA ILE A 109 -0.02 12.07 1.21
C ILE A 109 -1.39 12.72 0.95
N TRP A 110 -1.63 13.92 1.48
CA TRP A 110 -2.87 14.67 1.23
C TRP A 110 -3.07 15.03 -0.25
N VAL A 111 -2.01 15.50 -0.93
CA VAL A 111 -2.07 15.78 -2.38
C VAL A 111 -2.45 14.52 -3.15
N LYS A 112 -1.82 13.39 -2.81
CA LYS A 112 -2.10 12.11 -3.45
C LYS A 112 -3.54 11.65 -3.19
N TYR A 113 -4.03 11.84 -1.97
CA TYR A 113 -5.40 11.52 -1.61
C TYR A 113 -6.38 12.33 -2.47
N ALA A 114 -6.16 13.64 -2.59
CA ALA A 114 -6.98 14.51 -3.43
C ALA A 114 -6.95 14.11 -4.92
N ASP A 115 -5.80 13.65 -5.42
CA ASP A 115 -5.69 13.16 -6.80
C ASP A 115 -6.47 11.86 -7.04
N CYS A 116 -6.59 10.99 -6.03
CA CYS A 116 -7.32 9.73 -6.11
C CYS A 116 -8.84 9.88 -5.89
N CYS A 117 -9.33 11.00 -5.35
CA CYS A 117 -10.76 11.25 -5.10
C CYS A 117 -11.52 11.86 -6.30
N LYS A 118 -11.01 11.73 -7.53
CA LYS A 118 -11.62 12.30 -8.75
C LYS A 118 -12.77 11.48 -9.30
#